data_AF-A0A1I7LMY1-F1
#
_entry.id   AF-A0A1I7LMY1-F1
#
_cell.length_a   1.000
_cell.length_b   1.000
_cell.length_c   1.000
_cell.angle_alpha   90.00
_cell.angle_beta   90.00
_cell.angle_gamma   90.00
#
_symmetry.space_group_name_H-M   'P 1'
#
loop_
_entity.id
_entity.type
_entity.pdbx_description
1 polymer ?
#
loop_
_entity_poly.entity_id
_entity_poly.type
_entity_poly.pdbx_seq_one_letter_code
_entity_poly.pdbx_strand_id
1 'polypeptide(L)'
;MERLTTGMRGVFDPQNWIEEGDGLLASARTMRAAWSVYRRNLKRQKNIDLLKKHMDWPKLTGMPRASMLLLSYATEMYLKAGLAKACRGCSEEFFNFLSERKYGHRLHALAGEIEFPFADVYGPDLSTLNKMITETARYPLKPKPGIDFSQQINARTRSIWDRTSFKRYCIIANEIRAFAIKLDQDSKNPAFFVGYQIDKTGYFASRIGGGLRPRMTFRYSDEMKNAGKADIEALRELLDRDGLHRVTRYWQRYKFIEDTGPPYKR
;
A
#
# COMPACT_ATOMS: atom_id res chain seq x y z
N MET A 1 -3.19 20.10 -15.60
CA MET A 1 -3.20 18.80 -14.90
C MET A 1 -2.29 18.92 -13.70
N GLU A 2 -2.81 18.74 -12.48
CA GLU A 2 -2.00 18.80 -11.26
C GLU A 2 -1.12 17.54 -11.15
N ARG A 3 0.12 17.73 -10.66
CA ARG A 3 1.15 16.69 -10.61
C ARG A 3 1.70 16.53 -9.20
N LEU A 4 2.14 15.32 -8.89
CA LEU A 4 2.77 15.00 -7.62
C LEU A 4 4.12 15.71 -7.47
N THR A 5 4.19 16.76 -6.65
CA THR A 5 5.40 17.58 -6.40
C THR A 5 5.84 17.58 -4.93
N THR A 6 6.99 18.17 -4.63
CA THR A 6 7.40 18.50 -3.25
C THR A 6 6.47 19.57 -2.68
N GLY A 7 5.82 19.30 -1.53
CA GLY A 7 4.99 20.29 -0.81
C GLY A 7 3.47 20.10 -0.93
N MET A 8 3.02 19.05 -1.60
CA MET A 8 1.60 18.68 -1.61
C MET A 8 1.15 18.16 -0.24
N ARG A 9 -0.17 18.15 -0.01
CA ARG A 9 -0.79 17.77 1.27
C ARG A 9 -1.76 16.59 1.07
N GLY A 10 -2.19 16.00 2.18
CA GLY A 10 -3.11 14.88 2.18
C GLY A 10 -2.53 13.64 1.50
N VAL A 11 -3.34 12.99 0.66
CA VAL A 11 -3.04 11.72 -0.01
C VAL A 11 -1.87 11.78 -1.01
N PHE A 12 -1.42 12.96 -1.39
CA PHE A 12 -0.28 13.13 -2.30
C PHE A 12 1.05 13.34 -1.57
N ASP A 13 1.01 13.49 -0.24
CA ASP A 13 2.19 13.57 0.60
C ASP A 13 2.53 12.19 1.20
N PRO A 14 3.68 11.60 0.85
CA PRO A 14 4.14 10.36 1.46
C PRO A 14 4.20 10.42 3.00
N GLN A 15 4.50 11.59 3.59
CA GLN A 15 4.66 11.72 5.02
C GLN A 15 3.32 11.56 5.77
N ASN A 16 2.23 12.11 5.23
CA ASN A 16 0.90 11.94 5.81
C ASN A 16 0.46 10.47 5.84
N TRP A 17 0.82 9.68 4.83
CA TRP A 17 0.58 8.23 4.84
C TRP A 17 1.40 7.52 5.93
N ILE A 18 2.65 7.91 6.15
CA ILE A 18 3.48 7.35 7.24
C ILE A 18 2.85 7.67 8.60
N GLU A 19 2.43 8.92 8.81
CA GLU A 19 1.83 9.38 10.08
C GLU A 19 0.50 8.67 10.37
N GLU A 20 -0.37 8.54 9.37
CA GLU A 20 -1.60 7.76 9.49
C GLU A 20 -1.29 6.29 9.83
N GLY A 21 -0.31 5.70 9.13
CA GLY A 21 0.15 4.34 9.42
C GLY A 21 0.67 4.17 10.85
N ASP A 22 1.42 5.15 11.36
CA ASP A 22 1.95 5.15 12.72
C ASP A 22 0.83 5.18 13.77
N GLY A 23 -0.16 6.05 13.58
CA GLY A 23 -1.34 6.12 14.44
C GLY A 23 -2.13 4.81 14.47
N LEU A 24 -2.36 4.20 13.31
CA LEU A 24 -3.05 2.92 13.17
C LEU A 24 -2.28 1.77 13.83
N LEU A 25 -0.95 1.71 13.63
CA LEU A 25 -0.10 0.67 14.20
C LEU A 25 -0.01 0.78 15.73
N ALA A 26 0.12 2.01 16.26
CA ALA A 26 0.10 2.26 17.69
C ALA A 26 -1.24 1.85 18.31
N SER A 27 -2.35 2.18 17.65
CA SER A 27 -3.70 1.79 18.05
C SER A 27 -3.89 0.28 18.04
N ALA A 28 -3.42 -0.41 16.99
CA ALA A 28 -3.45 -1.86 16.90
C ALA A 28 -2.71 -2.54 18.07
N ARG A 29 -1.51 -2.07 18.39
CA ARG A 29 -0.68 -2.60 19.50
C ARG A 29 -1.34 -2.36 20.85
N THR A 30 -1.86 -1.16 21.08
CA THR A 30 -2.54 -0.79 22.33
C THR A 30 -3.79 -1.65 22.55
N MET A 31 -4.60 -1.82 21.51
CA MET A 31 -5.79 -2.67 21.56
C MET A 31 -5.44 -4.13 21.82
N ARG A 32 -4.37 -4.65 21.20
CA ARG A 32 -3.89 -6.01 21.44
C ARG A 32 -3.39 -6.20 22.88
N ALA A 33 -2.70 -5.21 23.44
CA ALA A 33 -2.21 -5.24 24.82
C ALA A 33 -3.40 -5.25 25.81
N ALA A 34 -4.35 -4.34 25.64
CA ALA A 34 -5.56 -4.27 26.46
C ALA A 34 -6.37 -5.56 26.40
N TRP A 35 -6.54 -6.14 25.20
CA TRP A 35 -7.18 -7.44 25.03
C TRP A 35 -6.44 -8.57 25.75
N SER A 36 -5.10 -8.57 25.72
CA SER A 36 -4.29 -9.58 26.39
C SER A 36 -4.47 -9.55 27.91
N VAL A 37 -4.57 -8.35 28.49
CA VAL A 37 -4.89 -8.16 29.92
C VAL A 37 -6.31 -8.66 30.23
N TYR A 38 -7.29 -8.22 29.44
CA TYR A 38 -8.69 -8.63 29.61
C TYR A 38 -8.87 -10.15 29.54
N ARG A 39 -8.28 -10.80 28.52
CA ARG A 39 -8.31 -12.26 28.35
C ARG A 39 -7.65 -12.98 29.53
N ARG A 40 -6.56 -12.44 30.08
CA ARG A 40 -5.88 -13.03 31.24
C ARG A 40 -6.75 -12.94 32.50
N ASN A 41 -7.43 -11.82 32.72
CA ASN A 41 -8.34 -11.64 33.86
C ASN A 41 -9.52 -12.61 33.78
N LEU A 42 -10.12 -12.77 32.60
CA LEU A 42 -11.17 -13.78 32.39
C LEU A 42 -10.70 -15.20 32.72
N LYS A 43 -9.48 -15.58 32.30
CA LYS A 43 -8.91 -16.91 32.60
C LYS A 43 -8.65 -17.15 34.09
N ARG A 44 -8.44 -16.10 34.88
CA ARG A 44 -8.18 -16.19 36.32
C ARG A 44 -9.47 -16.33 37.15
N GLN A 45 -10.62 -15.98 36.56
CA GLN A 45 -11.90 -16.11 37.24
C GLN A 45 -12.28 -17.59 37.38
N LYS A 46 -12.33 -18.09 38.61
CA LYS A 46 -12.64 -19.50 38.90
C LYS A 46 -14.15 -19.78 38.98
N ASN A 47 -14.96 -18.75 39.20
CA ASN A 47 -16.40 -18.88 39.30
C ASN A 47 -17.05 -18.69 37.92
N ILE A 48 -17.64 -19.78 37.41
CA ILE A 48 -18.26 -19.87 36.08
C ILE A 48 -19.47 -18.94 35.95
N ASP A 49 -20.25 -18.76 37.03
CA ASP A 49 -21.45 -17.92 37.00
C ASP A 49 -21.10 -16.43 36.99
N LEU A 50 -20.07 -16.03 37.74
CA LEU A 50 -19.49 -14.69 37.66
C LEU A 50 -18.85 -14.43 36.28
N LEU A 51 -18.24 -15.45 35.67
CA LEU A 51 -17.73 -15.39 34.30
C LEU A 51 -18.86 -15.10 33.32
N LYS A 52 -19.95 -15.87 33.35
CA LYS A 52 -21.09 -15.66 32.45
C LYS A 52 -21.73 -14.27 32.62
N LYS A 53 -21.81 -13.76 33.85
CA LYS A 53 -22.40 -12.45 34.16
C LYS A 53 -21.53 -11.25 33.72
N HIS A 54 -20.21 -11.39 33.74
CA HIS A 54 -19.27 -10.30 33.42
C HIS A 54 -18.54 -10.45 32.08
N MET A 55 -18.83 -11.51 31.32
CA MET A 55 -18.16 -11.75 30.03
C MET A 55 -18.76 -10.85 28.94
N ASP A 56 -18.07 -9.75 28.71
CA ASP A 56 -18.26 -8.93 27.52
C ASP A 56 -17.67 -9.67 26.30
N TRP A 57 -18.50 -10.53 25.70
CA TRP A 57 -18.22 -11.31 24.49
C TRP A 57 -17.88 -10.42 23.28
N PRO A 58 -18.62 -9.33 23.01
CA PRO A 58 -18.25 -8.36 21.99
C PRO A 58 -16.82 -7.83 22.17
N LYS A 59 -16.43 -7.45 23.38
CA LYS A 59 -15.06 -7.00 23.68
C LYS A 59 -14.03 -8.11 23.50
N LEU A 60 -14.33 -9.32 23.97
CA LEU A 60 -13.41 -10.47 23.89
C LEU A 60 -13.08 -10.84 22.44
N THR A 61 -14.07 -10.77 21.55
CA THR A 61 -13.95 -11.20 20.14
C THR A 61 -13.67 -10.04 19.18
N GLY A 62 -14.12 -8.83 19.51
CA GLY A 62 -14.00 -7.62 18.69
C GLY A 62 -12.64 -6.95 18.77
N MET A 63 -12.06 -6.78 19.98
CA MET A 63 -10.74 -6.16 20.13
C MET A 63 -9.62 -6.82 19.31
N PRO A 64 -9.47 -8.16 19.28
CA PRO A 64 -8.40 -8.78 18.50
C PRO A 64 -8.67 -8.64 16.98
N ARG A 65 -9.94 -8.62 16.54
CA ARG A 65 -10.33 -8.34 15.14
C ARG A 65 -9.96 -6.93 14.73
N ALA A 66 -10.37 -5.94 15.53
CA ALA A 66 -10.08 -4.54 15.28
C ALA A 66 -8.56 -4.28 15.31
N SER A 67 -7.80 -4.92 16.22
CA SER A 67 -6.34 -4.80 16.21
C SER A 67 -5.68 -5.35 14.94
N MET A 68 -6.19 -6.46 14.38
CA MET A 68 -5.70 -6.99 13.10
C MET A 68 -6.05 -6.06 11.94
N LEU A 69 -7.27 -5.52 11.94
CA LEU A 69 -7.74 -4.60 10.90
C LEU A 69 -6.88 -3.33 10.85
N LEU A 70 -6.64 -2.71 12.02
CA LEU A 70 -5.80 -1.51 12.14
C LEU A 70 -4.36 -1.80 11.71
N LEU A 71 -3.79 -2.95 12.09
CA LEU A 71 -2.45 -3.36 11.65
C LEU A 71 -2.36 -3.54 10.13
N SER A 72 -3.39 -4.15 9.53
CA SER A 72 -3.44 -4.30 8.08
C SER A 72 -3.56 -2.95 7.37
N TYR A 73 -4.41 -2.04 7.85
CA TYR A 73 -4.48 -0.69 7.29
C TYR A 73 -3.18 0.08 7.45
N ALA A 74 -2.51 -0.01 8.61
CA ALA A 74 -1.19 0.60 8.79
C ALA A 74 -0.19 0.11 7.73
N THR A 75 -0.21 -1.19 7.45
CA THR A 75 0.61 -1.80 6.40
C THR A 75 0.27 -1.23 5.01
N GLU A 76 -1.02 -1.05 4.69
CA GLU A 76 -1.47 -0.40 3.47
C GLU A 76 -0.98 1.05 3.36
N MET A 77 -1.06 1.82 4.46
CA MET A 77 -0.62 3.22 4.47
C MET A 77 0.88 3.33 4.16
N TYR A 78 1.72 2.50 4.79
CA TYR A 78 3.16 2.49 4.51
C TYR A 78 3.48 2.12 3.05
N LEU A 79 2.75 1.16 2.48
CA LEU A 79 2.89 0.80 1.07
C LEU A 79 2.45 1.95 0.14
N LYS A 80 1.36 2.64 0.48
CA LYS A 80 0.88 3.81 -0.27
C LYS A 80 1.82 5.01 -0.15
N ALA A 81 2.52 5.17 0.97
CA ALA A 81 3.61 6.15 1.09
C ALA A 81 4.72 5.89 0.07
N GLY A 82 5.14 4.62 -0.07
CA GLY A 82 6.09 4.20 -1.09
C GLY A 82 5.57 4.43 -2.52
N LEU A 83 4.28 4.15 -2.76
CA LEU A 83 3.64 4.39 -4.05
C LEU A 83 3.61 5.89 -4.40
N ALA A 84 3.30 6.76 -3.44
CA ALA A 84 3.30 8.21 -3.63
C ALA A 84 4.70 8.71 -4.02
N LYS A 85 5.75 8.18 -3.38
CA LYS A 85 7.14 8.44 -3.80
C LYS A 85 7.42 7.94 -5.21
N ALA A 86 7.04 6.71 -5.54
CA ALA A 86 7.23 6.11 -6.86
C ALA A 86 6.53 6.89 -7.98
N CYS A 87 5.41 7.56 -7.67
CA CYS A 87 4.60 8.34 -8.60
C CYS A 87 4.93 9.85 -8.60
N ARG A 88 6.04 10.29 -8.01
CA ARG A 88 6.45 11.70 -8.07
C ARG A 88 6.58 12.18 -9.52
N GLY A 89 5.97 13.32 -9.82
CA GLY A 89 5.89 13.92 -11.16
C GLY A 89 4.70 13.42 -12.00
N CYS A 90 4.03 12.32 -11.60
CA CYS A 90 2.84 11.83 -12.28
C CYS A 90 1.61 12.71 -12.00
N SER A 91 0.56 12.53 -12.79
CA SER A 91 -0.73 13.17 -12.54
C SER A 91 -1.38 12.64 -11.25
N GLU A 92 -2.16 13.49 -10.57
CA GLU A 92 -2.96 13.06 -9.41
C GLU A 92 -3.97 11.97 -9.79
N GLU A 93 -4.61 12.09 -10.95
CA GLU A 93 -5.56 11.12 -11.49
C GLU A 93 -4.94 9.72 -11.60
N PHE A 94 -3.71 9.66 -12.11
CA PHE A 94 -2.98 8.41 -12.26
C PHE A 94 -2.61 7.82 -10.90
N PHE A 95 -2.14 8.65 -9.96
CA PHE A 95 -1.87 8.19 -8.60
C PHE A 95 -3.14 7.63 -7.94
N ASN A 96 -4.27 8.33 -8.02
CA ASN A 96 -5.55 7.90 -7.46
C ASN A 96 -6.03 6.59 -8.11
N PHE A 97 -5.91 6.47 -9.43
CA PHE A 97 -6.20 5.22 -10.13
C PHE A 97 -5.36 4.05 -9.58
N LEU A 98 -4.06 4.26 -9.39
CA LEU A 98 -3.17 3.24 -8.84
C LEU A 98 -3.55 2.90 -7.38
N SER A 99 -3.65 3.91 -6.52
CA SER A 99 -3.79 3.76 -5.08
C SER A 99 -5.17 3.22 -4.66
N GLU A 100 -6.24 3.56 -5.39
CA GLU A 100 -7.60 3.18 -5.05
C GLU A 100 -8.15 2.03 -5.88
N ARG A 101 -7.86 2.00 -7.19
CA ARG A 101 -8.52 1.07 -8.12
C ARG A 101 -7.63 -0.10 -8.51
N LYS A 102 -6.43 0.17 -9.06
CA LYS A 102 -5.54 -0.89 -9.55
C LYS A 102 -5.01 -1.74 -8.40
N TYR A 103 -4.50 -1.08 -7.36
CA TYR A 103 -3.96 -1.73 -6.20
C TYR A 103 -4.99 -1.77 -5.06
N GLY A 104 -5.59 -0.64 -4.68
CA GLY A 104 -6.52 -0.59 -3.56
C GLY A 104 -5.90 -1.25 -2.33
N HIS A 105 -6.59 -2.27 -1.79
CA HIS A 105 -6.10 -3.03 -0.63
C HIS A 105 -5.09 -4.15 -0.96
N ARG A 106 -4.71 -4.38 -2.22
CA ARG A 106 -3.86 -5.51 -2.66
C ARG A 106 -2.40 -5.35 -2.20
N LEU A 107 -2.15 -5.62 -0.91
CA LEU A 107 -0.87 -5.36 -0.24
C LEU A 107 0.34 -6.00 -0.93
N HIS A 108 0.22 -7.25 -1.38
CA HIS A 108 1.32 -7.92 -2.08
C HIS A 108 1.65 -7.24 -3.43
N ALA A 109 0.62 -6.84 -4.19
CA ALA A 109 0.81 -6.14 -5.45
C ALA A 109 1.39 -4.73 -5.25
N LEU A 110 1.00 -4.03 -4.18
CA LEU A 110 1.63 -2.76 -3.79
C LEU A 110 3.10 -2.94 -3.43
N ALA A 111 3.42 -3.96 -2.62
CA ALA A 111 4.80 -4.26 -2.22
C ALA A 111 5.69 -4.53 -3.45
N GLY A 112 5.17 -5.27 -4.44
CA GLY A 112 5.86 -5.48 -5.71
C GLY A 112 6.00 -4.19 -6.53
N GLU A 113 4.97 -3.33 -6.60
CA GLU A 113 5.04 -2.08 -7.36
C GLU A 113 6.10 -1.11 -6.81
N ILE A 114 6.26 -1.07 -5.49
CA ILE A 114 7.30 -0.25 -4.83
C ILE A 114 8.64 -0.99 -4.70
N GLU A 115 8.78 -2.16 -5.32
CA GLU A 115 10.01 -2.98 -5.31
C GLU A 115 10.52 -3.27 -3.89
N PHE A 116 9.60 -3.51 -2.95
CA PHE A 116 9.97 -3.91 -1.60
C PHE A 116 10.73 -5.25 -1.64
N PRO A 117 11.98 -5.33 -1.13
CA PRO A 117 12.86 -6.49 -1.36
C PRO A 117 12.33 -7.83 -0.84
N PHE A 118 11.43 -7.80 0.15
CA PHE A 118 10.87 -9.00 0.78
C PHE A 118 9.40 -9.24 0.37
N ALA A 119 8.93 -8.64 -0.72
CA ALA A 119 7.55 -8.76 -1.18
C ALA A 119 7.12 -10.23 -1.33
N ASP A 120 7.92 -11.04 -2.03
CA ASP A 120 7.61 -12.46 -2.24
C ASP A 120 7.75 -13.29 -0.96
N VAL A 121 8.78 -13.00 -0.16
CA VAL A 121 9.02 -13.68 1.14
C VAL A 121 7.83 -13.48 2.08
N TYR A 122 7.27 -12.28 2.12
CA TYR A 122 6.08 -11.95 2.92
C TYR A 122 4.76 -12.10 2.16
N GLY A 123 4.77 -12.61 0.93
CA GLY A 123 3.58 -12.76 0.10
C GLY A 123 2.39 -13.43 0.81
N PRO A 124 2.58 -14.57 1.51
CA PRO A 124 1.52 -15.21 2.29
C PRO A 124 1.00 -14.35 3.46
N ASP A 125 1.88 -13.62 4.13
CA ASP A 125 1.53 -12.74 5.26
C ASP A 125 0.76 -11.51 4.77
N LEU A 126 1.23 -10.88 3.68
CA LEU A 126 0.56 -9.75 3.03
C LEU A 126 -0.80 -10.15 2.48
N SER A 127 -0.94 -11.38 1.96
CA SER A 127 -2.23 -11.94 1.55
C SER A 127 -3.17 -12.14 2.75
N THR A 128 -2.64 -12.54 3.90
CA THR A 128 -3.42 -12.69 5.13
C THR A 128 -3.87 -11.32 5.65
N LEU A 129 -2.99 -10.33 5.67
CA LEU A 129 -3.32 -8.95 6.07
C LEU A 129 -4.33 -8.31 5.11
N ASN A 130 -4.20 -8.53 3.80
CA ASN A 130 -5.18 -8.12 2.80
C ASN A 130 -6.57 -8.69 3.10
N LYS A 131 -6.66 -10.00 3.40
CA LYS A 131 -7.92 -10.65 3.78
C LYS A 131 -8.54 -10.07 5.04
N MET A 132 -7.76 -9.53 5.98
CA MET A 132 -8.32 -8.85 7.16
C MET A 132 -9.05 -7.55 6.78
N ILE A 133 -8.52 -6.79 5.80
CA ILE A 133 -9.09 -5.53 5.32
C ILE A 133 -10.33 -5.75 4.42
N THR A 134 -10.36 -6.84 3.67
CA THR A 134 -11.46 -7.08 2.71
C THR A 134 -12.60 -7.88 3.32
N GLU A 135 -12.30 -8.82 4.22
CA GLU A 135 -13.26 -9.84 4.64
C GLU A 135 -13.17 -10.20 6.13
N THR A 136 -12.03 -10.76 6.53
CA THR A 136 -11.85 -11.57 7.74
C THR A 136 -11.93 -10.79 9.05
N ALA A 137 -11.78 -9.46 9.05
CA ALA A 137 -12.02 -8.65 10.24
C ALA A 137 -13.31 -7.82 10.16
N ARG A 138 -13.95 -7.71 8.98
CA ARG A 138 -15.07 -6.80 8.73
C ARG A 138 -16.43 -7.46 8.67
N TYR A 139 -16.51 -8.63 8.05
CA TYR A 139 -17.80 -9.28 7.79
C TYR A 139 -17.99 -10.53 8.65
N PRO A 140 -19.23 -10.91 8.97
CA PRO A 140 -19.53 -12.24 9.48
C PRO A 140 -18.93 -13.34 8.61
N LEU A 141 -18.66 -14.51 9.19
CA LEU A 141 -18.10 -15.62 8.43
C LEU A 141 -19.14 -16.11 7.41
N LYS A 142 -18.79 -16.12 6.13
CA LYS A 142 -19.58 -16.81 5.10
C LYS A 142 -19.35 -18.32 5.23
N PRO A 143 -20.39 -19.14 5.53
CA PRO A 143 -20.23 -20.57 5.69
C PRO A 143 -19.78 -21.24 4.39
N LYS A 144 -18.78 -22.14 4.49
CA LYS A 144 -18.41 -23.02 3.39
C LYS A 144 -19.18 -24.34 3.47
N PRO A 145 -19.80 -24.82 2.36
CA PRO A 145 -20.44 -26.13 2.31
C PRO A 145 -19.48 -27.26 2.71
N GLY A 146 -19.97 -28.27 3.41
CA GLY A 146 -19.19 -29.46 3.78
C GLY A 146 -18.19 -29.28 4.93
N ILE A 147 -18.11 -28.10 5.57
CA ILE A 147 -17.31 -27.88 6.78
C ILE A 147 -18.22 -27.41 7.90
N ASP A 148 -18.10 -27.99 9.09
CA ASP A 148 -18.87 -27.55 10.25
C ASP A 148 -18.64 -26.06 10.56
N PHE A 149 -19.71 -25.33 10.82
CA PHE A 149 -19.66 -23.88 11.03
C PHE A 149 -18.83 -23.52 12.26
N SER A 150 -18.92 -24.30 13.35
CA SER A 150 -18.16 -24.07 14.57
C SER A 150 -16.64 -24.25 14.33
N GLN A 151 -16.26 -25.25 13.53
CA GLN A 151 -14.87 -25.45 13.12
C GLN A 151 -14.33 -24.26 12.33
N GLN A 152 -15.13 -23.72 11.41
CA GLN A 152 -14.73 -22.53 10.63
C GLN A 152 -14.56 -21.28 11.51
N ILE A 153 -15.48 -21.06 12.48
CA ILE A 153 -15.37 -19.96 13.46
C ILE A 153 -14.15 -20.13 14.35
N ASN A 154 -13.88 -21.33 14.82
CA ASN A 154 -12.72 -21.62 15.68
C ASN A 154 -11.40 -21.44 14.93
N ALA A 155 -11.32 -21.83 13.65
CA ALA A 155 -10.16 -21.60 12.80
C ALA A 155 -9.90 -20.10 12.59
N ARG A 156 -10.93 -19.34 12.22
CA ARG A 156 -10.85 -17.87 12.07
C ARG A 156 -10.47 -17.18 13.38
N THR A 157 -11.04 -17.61 14.48
CA THR A 157 -10.74 -17.03 15.80
C THR A 157 -9.28 -17.30 16.19
N ARG A 158 -8.81 -18.55 15.99
CA ARG A 158 -7.41 -18.90 16.26
C ARG A 158 -6.43 -18.04 15.48
N SER A 159 -6.64 -17.84 14.18
CA SER A 159 -5.73 -17.02 13.36
C SER A 159 -5.69 -15.55 13.81
N ILE A 160 -6.83 -14.97 14.18
CA ILE A 160 -6.92 -13.57 14.63
C ILE A 160 -6.33 -13.39 16.04
N TRP A 161 -6.47 -14.40 16.89
CA TRP A 161 -6.09 -14.36 18.30
C TRP A 161 -4.63 -14.76 18.53
N ASP A 162 -3.97 -15.31 17.52
CA ASP A 162 -2.61 -15.79 17.62
C ASP A 162 -1.61 -14.66 17.87
N ARG A 163 -0.88 -14.76 18.99
CA ARG A 163 0.07 -13.73 19.42
C ARG A 163 1.32 -13.71 18.54
N THR A 164 1.75 -14.89 18.08
CA THR A 164 2.98 -15.03 17.28
C THR A 164 2.78 -14.39 15.91
N SER A 165 1.66 -14.68 15.26
CA SER A 165 1.23 -14.06 14.00
C SER A 165 1.11 -12.56 14.13
N PHE A 166 0.42 -12.06 15.17
CA PHE A 166 0.30 -10.61 15.37
C PHE A 166 1.66 -9.91 15.50
N LYS A 167 2.60 -10.49 16.26
CA LYS A 167 3.97 -9.97 16.38
C LYS A 167 4.70 -9.99 15.05
N ARG A 168 4.62 -11.10 14.30
CA ARG A 168 5.21 -11.23 12.96
C ARG A 168 4.69 -10.15 12.03
N TYR A 169 3.39 -9.92 12.00
CA TYR A 169 2.79 -8.87 11.18
C TYR A 169 3.21 -7.46 11.60
N CYS A 170 3.41 -7.21 12.90
CA CYS A 170 3.98 -5.93 13.37
C CYS A 170 5.41 -5.72 12.86
N ILE A 171 6.23 -6.78 12.79
CA ILE A 171 7.60 -6.72 12.25
C ILE A 171 7.54 -6.37 10.76
N ILE A 172 6.73 -7.09 9.99
CA ILE A 172 6.53 -6.85 8.56
C ILE A 172 6.08 -5.40 8.30
N ALA A 173 5.09 -4.91 9.05
CA ALA A 173 4.62 -3.53 8.93
C ALA A 173 5.75 -2.51 9.22
N ASN A 174 6.56 -2.74 10.25
CA ASN A 174 7.72 -1.89 10.56
C ASN A 174 8.79 -1.92 9.47
N GLU A 175 9.06 -3.09 8.86
CA GLU A 175 10.05 -3.21 7.79
C GLU A 175 9.59 -2.48 6.52
N ILE A 176 8.31 -2.60 6.17
CA ILE A 176 7.71 -1.85 5.07
C ILE A 176 7.75 -0.35 5.36
N ARG A 177 7.42 0.07 6.59
CA ARG A 177 7.55 1.47 7.03
C ARG A 177 8.98 1.98 6.87
N ALA A 178 9.96 1.24 7.38
CA ALA A 178 11.37 1.61 7.30
C ALA A 178 11.83 1.72 5.85
N PHE A 179 11.43 0.80 4.99
CA PHE A 179 11.67 0.86 3.56
C PHE A 179 11.05 2.11 2.92
N ALA A 180 9.76 2.35 3.15
CA ALA A 180 9.04 3.49 2.60
C ALA A 180 9.65 4.83 3.04
N ILE A 181 10.11 4.95 4.29
CA ILE A 181 10.84 6.14 4.77
C ILE A 181 12.17 6.30 4.05
N LYS A 182 12.95 5.21 3.95
CA LYS A 182 14.27 5.20 3.31
C LYS A 182 14.24 5.63 1.84
N LEU A 183 13.15 5.34 1.12
CA LEU A 183 13.00 5.78 -0.27
C LEU A 183 13.27 7.29 -0.38
N ASP A 184 14.12 7.66 -1.34
CA ASP A 184 14.60 9.03 -1.59
C ASP A 184 15.49 9.66 -0.51
N GLN A 185 15.77 8.95 0.58
CA GLN A 185 16.61 9.41 1.69
C GLN A 185 17.95 8.66 1.76
N ASP A 186 18.41 8.10 0.63
CA ASP A 186 19.69 7.39 0.53
C ASP A 186 20.74 8.26 -0.17
N SER A 187 21.73 8.76 0.57
CA SER A 187 22.81 9.59 0.01
C SER A 187 23.72 8.82 -0.96
N LYS A 188 23.75 7.48 -0.88
CA LYS A 188 24.51 6.63 -1.81
C LYS A 188 23.73 6.34 -3.09
N ASN A 189 22.42 6.56 -3.10
CA ASN A 189 21.54 6.41 -4.26
C ASN A 189 20.49 7.54 -4.29
N PRO A 190 20.93 8.79 -4.55
CA PRO A 190 20.04 9.95 -4.50
C PRO A 190 18.93 9.83 -5.53
N ALA A 191 17.74 10.33 -5.18
CA ALA A 191 16.61 10.37 -6.10
C ALA A 191 16.70 11.58 -7.02
N PHE A 192 16.43 11.36 -8.31
CA PHE A 192 16.33 12.40 -9.33
C PHE A 192 14.97 12.30 -10.03
N PHE A 193 14.32 13.44 -10.23
CA PHE A 193 12.98 13.54 -10.78
C PHE A 193 12.93 14.56 -11.90
N VAL A 194 12.25 14.22 -12.99
CA VAL A 194 11.96 15.15 -14.09
C VAL A 194 10.50 14.98 -14.49
N GLY A 195 9.76 16.08 -14.46
CA GLY A 195 8.43 16.14 -15.06
C GLY A 195 8.46 17.09 -16.25
N TYR A 196 7.78 16.73 -17.34
CA TYR A 196 7.65 17.58 -18.52
C TYR A 196 6.24 17.52 -19.06
N GLN A 197 5.76 18.64 -19.61
CA GLN A 197 4.45 18.76 -20.23
C GLN A 197 4.62 18.58 -21.72
N ILE A 198 3.85 17.65 -22.31
CA ILE A 198 3.83 17.39 -23.74
C ILE A 198 2.52 17.95 -24.26
N ASP A 199 2.60 19.02 -25.05
CA ASP A 199 1.43 19.76 -25.54
C ASP A 199 0.46 20.11 -24.39
N LYS A 200 -0.86 20.05 -24.63
CA LYS A 200 -1.87 20.39 -23.62
C LYS A 200 -2.29 19.21 -22.75
N THR A 201 -2.26 17.98 -23.28
CA THR A 201 -2.86 16.81 -22.61
C THR A 201 -1.88 15.69 -22.29
N GLY A 202 -0.67 15.72 -22.88
CA GLY A 202 0.37 14.73 -22.64
C GLY A 202 1.34 15.14 -21.53
N TYR A 203 2.07 14.16 -21.00
CA TYR A 203 3.17 14.44 -20.07
C TYR A 203 4.13 13.26 -20.01
N PHE A 204 5.31 13.50 -19.43
CA PHE A 204 6.05 12.43 -18.80
C PHE A 204 6.57 12.83 -17.42
N ALA A 205 6.83 11.81 -16.62
CA ALA A 205 7.43 11.85 -15.31
C ALA A 205 8.51 10.75 -15.27
N SER A 206 9.76 11.15 -15.11
CA SER A 206 10.90 10.25 -14.91
C SER A 206 11.39 10.32 -13.47
N ARG A 207 11.71 9.16 -12.92
CA ARG A 207 12.37 8.96 -11.63
C ARG A 207 13.56 8.05 -11.83
N ILE A 208 14.68 8.40 -11.22
CA ILE A 208 15.90 7.59 -11.14
C ILE A 208 16.40 7.59 -9.69
N GLY A 209 16.88 6.44 -9.22
CA GLY A 209 17.49 6.32 -7.90
C GLY A 209 16.49 6.35 -6.75
N GLY A 210 16.95 6.74 -5.56
CA GLY A 210 16.10 6.77 -4.36
C GLY A 210 15.70 5.39 -3.84
N GLY A 211 16.44 4.34 -4.21
CA GLY A 211 16.14 2.95 -3.84
C GLY A 211 15.16 2.23 -4.76
N LEU A 212 14.73 2.84 -5.87
CA LEU A 212 13.87 2.21 -6.88
C LEU A 212 14.58 2.11 -8.23
N ARG A 213 14.12 1.17 -9.07
CA ARG A 213 14.50 1.08 -10.47
C ARG A 213 14.07 2.35 -11.21
N PRO A 214 14.86 2.81 -12.20
CA PRO A 214 14.42 3.89 -13.06
C PRO A 214 13.04 3.62 -13.65
N ARG A 215 12.15 4.60 -13.56
CA ARG A 215 10.78 4.54 -14.08
C ARG A 215 10.47 5.77 -14.91
N MET A 216 9.81 5.57 -16.05
CA MET A 216 9.20 6.63 -16.83
C MET A 216 7.71 6.37 -16.93
N THR A 217 6.90 7.26 -16.35
CA THR A 217 5.45 7.29 -16.55
C THR A 217 5.11 8.38 -17.55
N PHE A 218 4.30 8.07 -18.55
CA PHE A 218 3.99 9.02 -19.62
C PHE A 218 2.56 8.87 -20.10
N ARG A 219 2.01 9.97 -20.64
CA ARG A 219 0.73 10.01 -21.35
C ARG A 219 1.00 10.70 -22.69
N TYR A 220 0.72 10.04 -23.80
CA TYR A 220 0.76 10.70 -25.10
C TYR A 220 -0.28 11.83 -25.16
N SER A 221 0.11 12.96 -25.74
CA SER A 221 -0.83 14.03 -26.04
C SER A 221 -1.80 13.59 -27.14
N ASP A 222 -2.95 14.26 -27.21
CA ASP A 222 -3.92 14.00 -28.28
C ASP A 222 -3.35 14.42 -29.63
N GLU A 223 -2.51 15.46 -29.67
CA GLU A 223 -1.76 15.88 -30.84
C GLU A 223 -0.83 14.77 -31.36
N MET A 224 -0.07 14.10 -30.48
CA MET A 224 0.77 12.95 -30.87
C MET A 224 -0.07 11.79 -31.39
N LYS A 225 -1.21 11.48 -30.75
CA LYS A 225 -2.11 10.42 -31.19
C LYS A 225 -2.72 10.72 -32.56
N ASN A 226 -3.22 11.93 -32.76
CA ASN A 226 -3.83 12.37 -34.02
C ASN A 226 -2.82 12.41 -35.17
N ALA A 227 -1.55 12.69 -34.87
CA ALA A 227 -0.46 12.65 -35.83
C ALA A 227 0.09 11.24 -36.11
N GLY A 228 -0.44 10.19 -35.45
CA GLY A 228 0.05 8.82 -35.58
C GLY A 228 1.44 8.59 -34.97
N LYS A 229 1.86 9.43 -34.02
CA LYS A 229 3.18 9.42 -33.35
C LYS A 229 3.11 9.03 -31.88
N ALA A 230 2.10 8.24 -31.50
CA ALA A 230 1.92 7.77 -30.12
C ALA A 230 2.73 6.48 -29.86
N ASP A 231 4.05 6.58 -30.04
CA ASP A 231 4.99 5.51 -29.77
C ASP A 231 6.19 5.99 -28.95
N ILE A 232 6.93 5.02 -28.41
CA ILE A 232 7.98 5.29 -27.43
C ILE A 232 9.22 5.93 -28.06
N GLU A 233 9.51 5.66 -29.33
CA GLU A 233 10.66 6.27 -30.02
C GLU A 233 10.35 7.72 -30.41
N ALA A 234 9.12 8.02 -30.84
CA ALA A 234 8.66 9.39 -31.03
C ALA A 234 8.73 10.21 -29.73
N LEU A 235 8.39 9.59 -28.58
CA LEU A 235 8.60 10.20 -27.27
C LEU A 235 10.10 10.44 -27.02
N ARG A 236 10.97 9.48 -27.31
CA ARG A 236 12.42 9.63 -27.14
C ARG A 236 12.98 10.81 -27.94
N GLU A 237 12.62 10.89 -29.23
CA GLU A 237 13.05 11.95 -30.13
C GLU A 237 12.59 13.33 -29.63
N LEU A 238 11.36 13.42 -29.12
CA LEU A 238 10.85 14.63 -28.49
C LEU A 238 11.74 15.05 -27.31
N LEU A 239 12.08 14.11 -26.42
CA LEU A 239 12.90 14.39 -25.25
C LEU A 239 14.33 14.78 -25.61
N ASP A 240 14.92 14.14 -26.62
CA ASP A 240 16.27 14.49 -27.09
C ASP A 240 16.28 15.87 -27.75
N ARG A 241 15.27 16.20 -28.57
CA ARG A 241 15.13 17.52 -29.20
C ARG A 241 14.98 18.63 -28.16
N ASP A 242 14.22 18.37 -27.09
CA ASP A 242 13.95 19.34 -26.03
C ASP A 242 15.09 19.38 -24.97
N GLY A 243 16.24 18.75 -25.26
CA GLY A 243 17.46 18.85 -24.47
C GLY A 243 17.47 18.01 -23.19
N LEU A 244 16.54 17.05 -23.04
CA LEU A 244 16.38 16.21 -21.85
C LEU A 244 17.32 15.00 -21.86
N HIS A 245 18.56 15.17 -22.33
CA HIS A 245 19.56 14.10 -22.50
C HIS A 245 19.86 13.33 -21.21
N ARG A 246 19.71 13.98 -20.04
CA ARG A 246 19.86 13.31 -18.74
C ARG A 246 18.81 12.23 -18.52
N VAL A 247 17.60 12.42 -19.04
CA VAL A 247 16.52 11.44 -18.99
C VAL A 247 16.82 10.31 -19.97
N THR A 248 17.13 10.63 -21.23
CA THR A 248 17.36 9.64 -22.29
C THR A 248 18.64 8.81 -22.08
N ARG A 249 19.62 9.28 -21.30
CA ARG A 249 20.78 8.47 -20.87
C ARG A 249 20.39 7.18 -20.14
N TYR A 250 19.24 7.14 -19.49
CA TYR A 250 18.75 5.96 -18.75
C TYR A 250 17.71 5.14 -19.53
N TRP A 251 17.52 5.42 -20.83
CA TRP A 251 16.43 4.85 -21.64
C TRP A 251 16.26 3.34 -21.48
N GLN A 252 17.37 2.60 -21.67
CA GLN A 252 17.41 1.14 -21.61
C GLN A 252 17.17 0.55 -20.22
N ARG A 253 17.21 1.38 -19.16
CA ARG A 253 17.03 0.96 -17.77
C ARG A 253 15.61 1.20 -17.26
N TYR A 254 14.83 2.04 -17.95
CA TYR A 254 13.49 2.41 -17.48
C TYR A 254 12.53 1.24 -17.53
N LYS A 255 11.71 1.15 -16.48
CA LYS A 255 10.37 0.59 -16.56
C LYS A 255 9.45 1.66 -17.16
N PHE A 256 8.95 1.43 -18.36
CA PHE A 256 7.99 2.30 -19.04
C PHE A 256 6.57 1.98 -18.58
N ILE A 257 5.81 3.01 -18.22
CA ILE A 257 4.43 2.88 -17.76
C ILE A 257 3.59 3.95 -18.46
N GLU A 258 2.71 3.52 -19.35
CA GLU A 258 1.75 4.41 -19.97
C GLU A 258 0.58 4.70 -19.00
N ASP A 259 0.29 5.98 -18.81
CA ASP A 259 -0.92 6.50 -18.21
C ASP A 259 -1.96 6.69 -19.30
N THR A 260 -2.76 5.65 -19.52
CA THR A 260 -3.87 5.65 -20.48
C THR A 260 -5.10 6.43 -20.00
N GLY A 261 -4.99 7.13 -18.87
CA GLY A 261 -6.11 7.78 -18.20
C GLY A 261 -6.97 6.80 -17.39
N PRO A 262 -7.97 7.31 -16.64
CA PRO A 262 -8.96 6.44 -16.03
C PRO A 262 -9.64 5.61 -17.13
N PRO A 263 -9.88 4.30 -16.92
CA PRO A 263 -10.63 3.52 -17.89
C PRO A 263 -11.96 4.25 -18.12
N TYR A 264 -12.25 4.57 -19.39
CA TYR A 264 -13.54 5.14 -19.80
C TYR A 264 -14.62 4.42 -19.01
N LYS A 265 -15.44 5.16 -18.26
CA LYS A 265 -16.64 4.61 -17.64
C LYS A 265 -17.44 3.97 -18.78
N ARG A 266 -17.40 2.64 -18.87
CA ARG A 266 -18.42 1.86 -19.55
C ARG A 266 -19.63 1.80 -18.65
#